data_AF-A0A1I1F7S7-F1
#
_entry.id   AF-A0A1I1F7S7-F1
#
_cell.length_a   1.000
_cell.length_b   1.000
_cell.length_c   1.000
_cell.angle_alpha   90.00
_cell.angle_beta   90.00
_cell.angle_gamma   90.00
#
_symmetry.space_group_name_H-M   'P 1'
#
loop_
_entity.id
_entity.type
_entity.pdbx_description
1 polymer ?
#
loop_
_entity_poly.entity_id
_entity_poly.type
_entity_poly.pdbx_seq_one_letter_code
_entity_poly.pdbx_strand_id
1 'polypeptide(L)'
;METHSITLFQRDIQIQCKRALGSLDRLQEYSLIVCSHELGHALDKTLPHLSEELALTGNLDILYKIEVNAWNIAEKLIPFTSRELFLKIREESLFHCRKRPLVS
;
A
#
# COMPACT_ATOMS: atom_id res chain seq x y z
N MET A 1 -21.46 -14.27 7.54
CA MET A 1 -20.61 -13.30 8.24
C MET A 1 -19.52 -12.92 7.27
N GLU A 2 -19.55 -11.70 6.72
CA GLU A 2 -18.42 -11.21 5.94
C GLU A 2 -17.29 -10.86 6.92
N THR A 3 -16.22 -11.64 6.89
CA THR A 3 -15.03 -11.34 7.69
C THR A 3 -14.25 -10.26 6.94
N HIS A 4 -14.36 -9.01 7.38
CA HIS A 4 -13.49 -7.92 6.91
C HIS A 4 -12.06 -8.17 7.42
N SER A 5 -11.30 -8.96 6.65
CA SER A 5 -9.94 -9.36 6.98
C SER A 5 -8.94 -8.73 6.03
N ILE A 6 -7.78 -8.34 6.59
CA ILE A 6 -6.59 -7.95 5.83
C ILE A 6 -5.59 -9.09 5.94
N THR A 7 -5.00 -9.47 4.81
CA THR A 7 -4.00 -10.54 4.74
C THR A 7 -2.64 -9.94 4.39
N LEU A 8 -1.63 -10.22 5.21
CA LEU A 8 -0.25 -9.76 4.98
C LEU A 8 0.68 -10.95 4.71
N PHE A 9 1.41 -10.88 3.60
CA PHE A 9 2.39 -11.91 3.23
C PHE A 9 3.75 -11.62 3.88
N GLN A 10 3.99 -12.20 5.05
CA GLN A 10 5.17 -11.91 5.87
C GLN A 10 6.50 -12.10 5.12
N ARG A 11 6.62 -13.12 4.27
CA ARG A 11 7.84 -13.37 3.48
C ARG A 11 8.11 -12.24 2.48
N ASP A 12 7.07 -11.76 1.81
CA ASP A 12 7.21 -10.68 0.83
C ASP A 12 7.59 -9.37 1.51
N ILE A 13 6.97 -9.08 2.67
CA ILE A 13 7.31 -7.92 3.50
C ILE A 13 8.77 -8.00 3.96
N GLN A 14 9.27 -9.17 4.37
CA GLN A 14 10.67 -9.35 4.73
C GLN A 14 11.61 -9.07 3.55
N ILE A 15 11.30 -9.59 2.36
CA ILE A 15 12.09 -9.37 1.15
C ILE A 15 12.11 -7.86 0.79
N GLN A 16 10.96 -7.19 0.85
CA GLN A 16 10.84 -5.77 0.57
C GLN A 16 11.61 -4.93 1.61
N CYS A 17 11.44 -5.21 2.90
CA CYS A 17 12.19 -4.54 3.97
C CYS A 17 13.70 -4.69 3.79
N LYS A 18 14.19 -5.90 3.53
CA LYS A 18 15.62 -6.17 3.32
C LYS A 18 16.16 -5.45 2.09
N ARG A 19 15.38 -5.35 1.00
CA ARG A 19 15.77 -4.61 -0.21
C ARG A 19 15.80 -3.10 0.02
N ALA A 20 14.78 -2.56 0.67
CA ALA A 20 14.62 -1.12 0.90
C ALA A 20 15.62 -0.56 1.92
N LEU A 21 15.90 -1.33 2.99
CA LEU A 21 16.69 -0.88 4.14
C LEU A 21 18.06 -1.55 4.27
N GLY A 22 18.32 -2.63 3.53
CA GLY A 22 19.53 -3.43 3.68
C GLY A 22 19.55 -4.32 4.93
N SER A 23 18.57 -4.21 5.83
CA SER A 23 18.42 -5.04 7.04
C SER A 23 16.96 -5.35 7.36
N LEU A 24 16.74 -6.22 8.36
CA LEU A 24 15.40 -6.54 8.90
C LEU A 24 15.18 -5.92 10.29
N ASP A 25 16.08 -5.05 10.75
CA ASP A 25 16.06 -4.52 12.12
C ASP A 25 14.78 -3.72 12.40
N ARG A 26 14.20 -3.13 11.35
CA ARG A 26 12.96 -2.35 11.39
C ARG A 26 11.77 -3.08 10.78
N LEU A 27 11.81 -4.41 10.69
CA LEU A 27 10.76 -5.22 10.04
C LEU A 27 9.38 -4.99 10.67
N GLN A 28 9.30 -4.81 11.99
CA GLN A 28 8.03 -4.58 12.67
C GLN A 28 7.42 -3.23 12.27
N GLU A 29 8.22 -2.17 12.25
CA GLU A 29 7.78 -0.85 11.77
C GLU A 29 7.38 -0.89 10.30
N TYR A 30 8.18 -1.55 9.46
CA TYR A 30 7.88 -1.75 8.04
C TYR A 30 6.54 -2.48 7.85
N SER A 31 6.32 -3.57 8.59
CA SER A 31 5.09 -4.35 8.53
C SER A 31 3.87 -3.54 8.97
N LEU A 32 4.02 -2.69 9.99
CA LEU A 32 2.94 -1.81 10.46
C LEU A 32 2.56 -0.77 9.40
N ILE A 33 3.56 -0.20 8.72
CA ILE A 33 3.36 0.74 7.61
C ILE A 33 2.59 0.08 6.45
N VAL A 34 3.02 -1.11 6.03
CA VAL A 34 2.31 -1.90 4.99
C VAL A 34 0.88 -2.23 5.45
N CYS A 35 0.70 -2.70 6.68
CA CYS A 35 -0.63 -3.00 7.23
C CYS A 35 -1.56 -1.78 7.20
N SER A 36 -1.01 -0.59 7.45
CA SER A 36 -1.80 0.64 7.47
C SER A 36 -2.18 1.12 6.08
N HIS A 37 -1.37 0.81 5.06
CA HIS A 37 -1.74 0.98 3.67
C HIS A 37 -2.92 0.06 3.29
N GLU A 38 -2.89 -1.22 3.68
CA GLU A 38 -4.03 -2.13 3.46
C GLU A 38 -5.30 -1.68 4.20
N LEU A 39 -5.15 -1.16 5.43
CA LEU A 39 -6.25 -0.52 6.15
C LEU A 39 -6.76 0.73 5.42
N GLY A 40 -5.85 1.47 4.78
CA GLY A 40 -6.17 2.59 3.90
C GLY A 40 -7.12 2.19 2.78
N HIS A 41 -6.84 1.08 2.09
CA HIS A 41 -7.77 0.52 1.10
C HIS A 41 -9.12 0.14 1.71
N ALA A 42 -9.12 -0.57 2.84
CA ALA A 42 -10.35 -1.02 3.49
C ALA A 42 -11.25 0.15 3.95
N LEU A 43 -10.66 1.32 4.22
CA LEU A 43 -11.38 2.52 4.68
C LEU A 43 -11.69 3.50 3.55
N ASP A 44 -11.15 3.31 2.34
CA ASP A 44 -11.41 4.20 1.21
C ASP A 44 -12.82 3.98 0.66
N LYS A 45 -13.72 4.91 0.97
CA LYS A 45 -15.10 4.92 0.49
C LYS A 45 -15.22 5.09 -1.03
N THR A 46 -14.17 5.57 -1.69
CA THR A 46 -14.13 5.76 -3.15
C THR A 46 -13.65 4.52 -3.89
N LEU A 47 -13.02 3.57 -3.18
CA LEU A 47 -12.44 2.37 -3.77
C LEU A 47 -13.42 1.54 -4.60
N PRO A 48 -14.67 1.25 -4.15
CA PRO A 48 -15.59 0.44 -4.95
C PRO A 48 -15.85 1.02 -6.35
N HIS A 49 -16.04 2.34 -6.43
CA HIS A 49 -16.27 3.03 -7.70
C HIS A 49 -15.02 3.06 -8.57
N LEU A 50 -13.85 3.39 -8.01
CA LEU A 50 -12.60 3.44 -8.75
C LEU A 50 -12.17 2.05 -9.24
N SER A 51 -12.42 1.00 -8.47
CA SER A 51 -12.16 -0.38 -8.89
C SER A 51 -13.04 -0.82 -10.06
N GLU A 52 -14.32 -0.43 -10.06
CA GLU A 52 -15.22 -0.68 -11.20
C GLU A 52 -14.74 0.08 -12.44
N GLU A 53 -14.39 1.36 -12.31
CA GLU A 53 -13.87 2.18 -13.40
C GLU A 53 -12.54 1.63 -13.96
N LEU A 54 -11.64 1.17 -13.08
CA LEU A 54 -10.39 0.52 -13.48
C LEU A 54 -10.65 -0.78 -14.24
N ALA A 55 -11.60 -1.61 -13.80
CA ALA A 55 -11.95 -2.85 -14.47
C ALA A 55 -12.52 -2.63 -15.88
N LEU A 56 -13.28 -1.55 -16.07
CA LEU A 56 -13.87 -1.20 -17.36
C LEU A 56 -12.86 -0.57 -18.33
N THR A 57 -11.98 0.29 -17.83
CA THR A 57 -11.10 1.12 -18.67
C THR A 57 -9.68 0.59 -18.79
N GLY A 58 -9.20 -0.18 -17.83
CA GLY A 58 -7.79 -0.54 -17.68
C GLY A 58 -6.88 0.66 -17.45
N ASN A 59 -7.42 1.83 -17.09
CA ASN A 59 -6.66 3.06 -17.00
C ASN A 59 -5.73 3.07 -15.78
N LEU A 60 -4.43 3.06 -16.02
CA LEU A 60 -3.40 3.05 -14.99
C LEU A 60 -3.42 4.31 -14.10
N ASP A 61 -3.97 5.43 -14.55
CA ASP A 61 -4.14 6.62 -13.71
C ASP A 61 -5.16 6.38 -12.59
N ILE A 62 -6.18 5.53 -12.84
CA ILE A 62 -7.16 5.14 -11.82
C ILE A 62 -6.51 4.22 -10.79
N LEU A 63 -5.71 3.25 -11.25
CA LEU A 63 -4.92 2.39 -10.35
C LEU A 63 -4.01 3.25 -9.47
N TYR A 64 -3.28 4.20 -10.07
CA TYR A 64 -2.41 5.09 -9.32
C TYR A 64 -3.18 5.94 -8.29
N LYS A 65 -4.39 6.41 -8.64
CA LYS A 65 -5.26 7.14 -7.73
C LYS A 65 -5.73 6.28 -6.55
N ILE A 66 -6.10 5.02 -6.79
CA ILE A 66 -6.45 4.06 -5.74
C ILE A 66 -5.29 3.92 -4.73
N GLU A 67 -4.07 3.72 -5.23
CA GLU A 67 -2.88 3.60 -4.39
C GLU A 67 -2.62 4.87 -3.57
N VAL A 68 -2.69 6.04 -4.21
CA VAL A 68 -2.49 7.33 -3.54
C VAL A 68 -3.53 7.55 -2.44
N ASN A 69 -4.79 7.20 -2.67
CA ASN A 69 -5.84 7.32 -1.65
C ASN A 69 -5.54 6.46 -0.43
N ALA A 70 -5.16 5.20 -0.64
CA ALA A 70 -4.82 4.28 0.44
C ALA A 70 -3.65 4.82 1.28
N TRP A 71 -2.59 5.32 0.64
CA TRP A 71 -1.46 5.95 1.34
C TRP A 71 -1.85 7.22 2.10
N ASN A 72 -2.72 8.07 1.53
CA ASN A 72 -3.20 9.29 2.18
C ASN A 72 -4.06 9.00 3.42
N ILE A 73 -4.79 7.87 3.41
CA ILE A 73 -5.55 7.41 4.57
C ILE A 73 -4.58 6.80 5.60
N ALA A 74 -3.66 5.94 5.17
CA ALA A 74 -2.64 5.33 6.03
C ALA A 74 -1.82 6.35 6.82
N GLU A 75 -1.42 7.47 6.17
CA GLU A 75 -0.70 8.59 6.79
C GLU A 75 -1.46 9.19 7.99
N LYS A 76 -2.78 9.06 8.03
CA LYS A 76 -3.64 9.57 9.12
C LYS A 76 -3.91 8.54 10.21
N LEU A 77 -3.68 7.24 9.95
CA LEU A 77 -4.02 6.14 10.87
C LEU A 77 -2.92 5.85 11.89
N ILE A 78 -1.65 5.94 11.49
CA ILE A 78 -0.53 5.64 12.40
C ILE A 78 -0.02 6.94 13.01
N PRO A 79 -0.01 7.09 14.35
CA PRO A 79 0.82 8.10 14.98
C PRO A 79 2.29 7.80 14.65
N PHE A 80 2.93 8.65 13.87
CA PHE A 80 4.19 8.36 13.19
C PHE A 80 5.30 7.88 14.14
N THR A 81 5.63 6.58 14.10
CA THR A 81 6.83 6.01 14.73
C THR A 81 8.10 6.47 13.99
N SER A 82 8.00 6.67 12.67
CA SER A 82 9.05 7.26 11.83
C SER A 82 8.48 7.75 10.50
N ARG A 83 8.27 9.07 10.38
CA ARG A 83 7.75 9.69 9.15
C ARG A 83 8.67 9.47 7.94
N GLU A 84 9.98 9.46 8.16
CA GLU A 84 10.97 9.19 7.11
C GLU A 84 10.80 7.79 6.50
N LEU A 85 10.65 6.76 7.34
CA LEU A 85 10.44 5.40 6.86
C LEU A 85 9.12 5.27 6.08
N PHE A 86 8.06 5.90 6.59
CA PHE A 86 6.77 5.94 5.90
C PHE A 86 6.88 6.54 4.49
N LEU A 87 7.50 7.71 4.38
CA LEU A 87 7.68 8.39 3.09
C LEU A 87 8.50 7.55 2.12
N LYS A 88 9.59 6.92 2.59
CA LYS A 88 10.43 6.04 1.78
C LYS A 88 9.64 4.84 1.21
N ILE A 89 8.88 4.14 2.06
CA ILE A 89 8.08 2.98 1.64
C ILE A 89 6.99 3.41 0.66
N ARG A 90 6.31 4.53 0.93
CA ARG A 90 5.28 5.09 0.04
C ARG A 90 5.86 5.43 -1.33
N GLU A 91 7.01 6.10 -1.38
CA GLU A 91 7.66 6.48 -2.63
C GLU A 91 8.09 5.26 -3.44
N GLU A 92 8.69 4.25 -2.81
CA GLU A 92 9.06 2.99 -3.45
C GLU A 92 7.83 2.26 -4.02
N SER A 93 6.75 2.14 -3.22
CA SER A 93 5.49 1.51 -3.65
C SER A 93 4.88 2.24 -4.86
N LEU A 94 4.70 3.56 -4.77
CA LEU A 94 4.10 4.36 -5.85
C LEU A 94 4.97 4.40 -7.13
N PHE A 95 6.29 4.36 -6.98
CA PHE A 95 7.20 4.24 -8.12
C PHE A 95 7.01 2.92 -8.86
N HIS A 96 6.85 1.81 -8.13
CA HIS A 96 6.61 0.51 -8.73
C HIS A 96 5.21 0.37 -9.34
N CYS A 97 4.19 0.99 -8.75
CA CYS A 97 2.84 1.05 -9.32
C CYS A 97 2.83 1.64 -10.73
N ARG A 98 3.57 2.75 -10.96
CA ARG A 98 3.67 3.37 -12.29
C ARG A 98 4.45 2.54 -13.32
N LYS A 99 5.32 1.64 -12.86
CA LYS A 99 6.23 0.86 -13.73
C LYS A 99 5.75 -0.54 -14.07
N ARG A 100 4.75 -1.07 -13.36
CA ARG A 100 4.12 -2.34 -13.69
C ARG A 100 2.75 -2.07 -14.32
N PRO A 101 2.60 -2.20 -15.65
CA PRO A 101 1.28 -2.41 -16.20
C PRO A 101 0.71 -3.69 -15.61
N LEU A 102 -0.57 -3.68 -15.25
CA LEU A 102 -1.33 -4.86 -14.87
C LEU A 102 -1.05 -5.94 -15.92
N VAL A 103 -0.41 -7.03 -15.52
CA VAL A 103 -0.24 -8.19 -16.41
C VAL A 103 -1.64 -8.77 -16.60
N SER A 104 -2.17 -8.65 -17.82
CA SER A 104 -3.38 -9.35 -18.28
C SER A 104 -3.20 -10.85 -18.28
#